data_AF-H0QJU6-F1
#
_entry.id   AF-H0QJU6-F1
#
_cell.length_a   1.000
_cell.length_b   1.000
_cell.length_c   1.000
_cell.angle_alpha   90.00
_cell.angle_beta   90.00
_cell.angle_gamma   90.00
#
_symmetry.space_group_name_H-M   'P 1'
#
loop_
_entity.id
_entity.type
_entity.pdbx_description
1 polymer ?
#
loop_
_entity_poly.entity_id
_entity_poly.type
_entity_poly.pdbx_seq_one_letter_code
_entity_poly.pdbx_strand_id
1 'polypeptide(L)'
;MSLSHPLNSSHQGLPTTGFDVVEATIKQLRRALEAGRATSEELVRQYLQRIETYDSSGIRLNALVVMNPDALAEARASDERRAQGSTLGPLDGIPYTAKNSYQVRGLTVAAGSPAFKDLVAQKDAFTIERLRAGGAILIGLTNMPPMANGGMQRGVYGRAESPYNADYLTAAFASGSSNGSGTATAASFAAFGLAEETWSSGRAPASNNALCAYTPSRGVISVRGNWPLVPTMDVVVPHTRTMDDLLEVLDVVVADDGETRGDFWRVQPWVEIPKASEVRPASYLDLAVADKTGATRVLAGKRLGVPRMYINADPDAGTVEKPGIGGPTGKRIETRASIINLWKAARRDLEAAGADVVEVDFPVVSNYEGDRPGAPTIATRGLVPSAYLRREIVDLAAWSWNDFLDANGDPNLCRLADVDGDAIFPAPDGSIPDRYDGFEDDISDYPAWIRQNGVPSLPDIPHLAAGLKGLEETRRVDLEEWMDRLGLDAVIFPAAADVGPADADRNERSADLAWGNGVWVANGNLVPRHLGIPTVTVPMGTAADIGMPVGLTIAGKAYADTHLLRLAAAFEATGSRRIPPPRTTSRQGKYQTPSPRKSTGQSTA
;
A
#
# COMPACT_ATOMS: atom_id res chain seq x y z
N MET A 1 47.86 -8.65 63.54
CA MET A 1 46.52 -8.21 63.98
C MET A 1 45.93 -7.33 62.89
N SER A 2 44.75 -7.73 62.39
CA SER A 2 43.81 -7.01 61.51
C SER A 2 44.35 -6.38 60.22
N LEU A 3 44.19 -7.11 59.11
CA LEU A 3 44.22 -6.60 57.73
C LEU A 3 42.83 -6.11 57.31
N SER A 4 42.81 -5.00 56.60
CA SER A 4 41.68 -4.28 56.02
C SER A 4 41.08 -4.99 54.81
N HIS A 5 39.74 -5.00 54.71
CA HIS A 5 38.96 -5.27 53.49
C HIS A 5 37.73 -4.34 53.45
N PRO A 6 37.54 -3.54 52.39
CA PRO A 6 36.23 -3.01 52.04
C PRO A 6 35.50 -3.99 51.10
N LEU A 7 34.27 -4.37 51.48
CA LEU A 7 33.34 -5.11 50.63
C LEU A 7 32.83 -4.18 49.52
N ASN A 8 33.17 -4.54 48.29
CA ASN A 8 32.68 -3.92 47.07
C ASN A 8 31.33 -4.58 46.69
N SER A 9 30.20 -4.00 47.08
CA SER A 9 28.89 -4.45 46.60
C SER A 9 28.59 -3.80 45.26
N SER A 10 29.04 -4.44 44.19
CA SER A 10 28.58 -4.17 42.84
C SER A 10 27.12 -4.60 42.73
N HIS A 11 26.19 -3.64 42.80
CA HIS A 11 24.88 -3.82 42.19
C HIS A 11 25.09 -3.81 40.66
N GLN A 12 25.49 -4.96 40.12
CA GLN A 12 25.26 -5.25 38.71
C GLN A 12 23.75 -5.28 38.51
N GLY A 13 23.21 -4.22 37.90
CA GLY A 13 21.86 -4.24 37.37
C GLY A 13 21.75 -5.40 36.37
N LEU A 14 20.84 -6.33 36.64
CA LEU A 14 20.43 -7.33 35.67
C LEU A 14 20.00 -6.62 34.39
N PRO A 15 20.50 -7.00 33.19
CA PRO A 15 19.99 -6.47 31.95
C PRO A 15 18.53 -6.91 31.82
N THR A 16 17.61 -5.97 31.59
CA THR A 16 16.25 -6.30 31.15
C THR A 16 16.35 -6.94 29.78
N THR A 17 16.32 -8.27 29.75
CA THR A 17 16.38 -9.12 28.56
C THR A 17 15.02 -9.12 27.84
N GLY A 18 14.59 -7.96 27.33
CA GLY A 18 13.35 -7.82 26.57
C GLY A 18 13.54 -8.17 25.08
N PHE A 19 12.53 -8.79 24.46
CA PHE A 19 12.44 -8.94 23.00
C PHE A 19 12.25 -7.55 22.35
N ASP A 20 12.99 -7.25 21.27
CA ASP A 20 12.87 -5.99 20.52
C ASP A 20 12.00 -6.17 19.27
N VAL A 21 10.98 -5.33 19.12
CA VAL A 21 10.04 -5.35 17.98
C VAL A 21 10.59 -4.74 16.69
N VAL A 22 11.68 -3.97 16.76
CA VAL A 22 12.24 -3.25 15.60
C VAL A 22 12.80 -4.23 14.58
N GLU A 23 12.28 -4.17 13.35
CA GLU A 23 12.62 -5.09 12.24
C GLU A 23 12.38 -6.58 12.56
N ALA A 24 11.65 -6.89 13.62
CA ALA A 24 11.23 -8.26 13.90
C ALA A 24 10.22 -8.72 12.84
N THR A 25 10.41 -9.96 12.36
CA THR A 25 9.46 -10.63 11.46
C THR A 25 8.29 -11.21 12.25
N ILE A 26 7.16 -11.46 11.58
CA ILE A 26 5.98 -12.13 12.17
C ILE A 26 6.39 -13.47 12.79
N LYS A 27 7.24 -14.24 12.10
CA LYS A 27 7.78 -15.51 12.59
C LYS A 27 8.61 -15.34 13.87
N GLN A 28 9.39 -14.27 13.99
CA GLN A 28 10.17 -13.99 15.21
C GLN A 28 9.28 -13.55 16.37
N LEU A 29 8.28 -12.72 16.10
CA LEU A 29 7.26 -12.29 17.07
C LEU A 29 6.49 -13.49 17.61
N ARG A 30 5.94 -14.32 16.72
CA ARG A 30 5.22 -15.56 17.09
C ARG A 30 6.09 -16.49 17.93
N ARG A 31 7.35 -16.73 17.55
CA ARG A 31 8.30 -17.52 18.35
C ARG A 31 8.64 -16.90 19.70
N ALA A 32 8.55 -15.58 19.86
CA ALA A 32 8.76 -14.94 21.15
C ALA A 32 7.55 -15.18 22.07
N LEU A 33 6.34 -15.10 21.53
CA LEU A 33 5.09 -15.42 22.22
C LEU A 33 5.03 -16.89 22.65
N GLU A 34 5.33 -17.82 21.73
CA GLU A 34 5.33 -19.27 22.01
C GLU A 34 6.36 -19.68 23.07
N ALA A 35 7.53 -19.03 23.07
CA ALA A 35 8.60 -19.31 24.02
C ALA A 35 8.46 -18.56 25.36
N GLY A 36 7.40 -17.76 25.55
CA GLY A 36 7.22 -16.93 26.73
C GLY A 36 8.29 -15.84 26.91
N ARG A 37 8.98 -15.45 25.84
CA ARG A 37 9.98 -14.36 25.84
C ARG A 37 9.36 -12.98 25.69
N ALA A 38 8.10 -12.93 25.28
CA ALA A 38 7.25 -11.75 25.22
C ALA A 38 5.79 -12.19 25.35
N THR A 39 4.94 -11.27 25.76
CA THR A 39 3.47 -11.35 25.68
C THR A 39 2.96 -10.41 24.58
N SER A 40 1.76 -10.65 24.07
CA SER A 40 1.10 -9.77 23.11
C SER A 40 0.93 -8.36 23.70
N GLU A 41 0.59 -8.26 25.00
CA GLU A 41 0.50 -6.97 25.68
C GLU A 41 1.84 -6.22 25.66
N GLU A 42 2.97 -6.90 25.93
CA GLU A 42 4.29 -6.30 25.84
C GLU A 42 4.65 -5.85 24.42
N LEU A 43 4.32 -6.64 23.39
CA LEU A 43 4.54 -6.25 22.00
C LEU A 43 3.76 -4.98 21.64
N VAL A 44 2.46 -4.93 21.98
CA VAL A 44 1.61 -3.75 21.74
C VAL A 44 2.17 -2.53 22.48
N ARG A 45 2.60 -2.67 23.74
CA ARG A 45 3.19 -1.55 24.50
C ARG A 45 4.47 -1.02 23.85
N GLN A 46 5.34 -1.89 23.33
CA GLN A 46 6.54 -1.45 22.61
C GLN A 46 6.18 -0.68 21.34
N TYR A 47 5.22 -1.15 20.55
CA TYR A 47 4.76 -0.43 19.36
C TYR A 47 4.14 0.93 19.70
N LEU A 48 3.27 0.99 20.72
CA LEU A 48 2.68 2.25 21.19
C LEU A 48 3.75 3.25 21.66
N GLN A 49 4.78 2.77 22.36
CA GLN A 49 5.91 3.62 22.78
C GLN A 49 6.68 4.19 21.58
N ARG A 50 6.87 3.39 20.52
CA ARG A 50 7.52 3.88 19.28
C ARG A 50 6.67 4.94 18.59
N ILE A 51 5.36 4.73 18.50
CA ILE A 51 4.41 5.70 17.94
C ILE A 51 4.48 7.01 18.74
N GLU A 52 4.42 6.93 20.07
CA GLU A 52 4.55 8.12 20.92
C GLU A 52 5.87 8.88 20.68
N THR A 53 6.97 8.15 20.52
CA THR A 53 8.33 8.71 20.39
C THR A 53 8.57 9.38 19.04
N TYR A 54 8.13 8.75 17.95
CA TYR A 54 8.50 9.14 16.59
C TYR A 54 7.35 9.70 15.76
N ASP A 55 6.11 9.33 16.07
CA ASP A 55 4.95 9.62 15.24
C ASP A 55 4.15 10.83 15.75
N SER A 56 3.70 10.77 17.00
CA SER A 56 2.92 11.85 17.62
C SER A 56 3.79 12.91 18.32
N SER A 57 5.04 12.54 18.62
CA SER A 57 6.07 13.42 19.20
C SER A 57 7.38 13.32 18.41
N GLY A 58 8.43 13.98 18.90
CA GLY A 58 9.76 13.89 18.31
C GLY A 58 9.80 14.41 16.87
N ILE A 59 10.12 13.53 15.92
CA ILE A 59 10.25 13.85 14.49
C ILE A 59 8.90 13.95 13.76
N ARG A 60 7.78 13.65 14.44
CA ARG A 60 6.40 13.85 13.97
C ARG A 60 6.11 13.22 12.59
N LEU A 61 6.29 11.91 12.50
CA LEU A 61 6.00 11.18 11.26
C LEU A 61 4.50 11.18 10.88
N ASN A 62 3.59 11.40 11.84
CA ASN A 62 2.14 11.57 11.60
C ASN A 62 1.50 10.47 10.71
N ALA A 63 1.93 9.23 10.93
CA ALA A 63 1.51 8.05 10.20
C ALA A 63 0.27 7.40 10.81
N LEU A 64 0.09 7.41 12.14
CA LEU A 64 -1.08 6.87 12.85
C LEU A 64 -2.00 8.01 13.30
N VAL A 65 -3.27 7.95 12.89
CA VAL A 65 -4.20 9.09 13.04
C VAL A 65 -5.46 8.76 13.84
N VAL A 66 -5.84 7.49 13.90
CA VAL A 66 -6.95 7.01 14.77
C VAL A 66 -6.46 5.79 15.53
N MET A 67 -6.32 5.90 16.85
CA MET A 67 -5.85 4.78 17.68
C MET A 67 -6.99 3.81 18.03
N ASN A 68 -6.71 2.50 18.07
CA ASN A 68 -7.63 1.53 18.65
C ASN A 68 -7.53 1.59 20.19
N PRO A 69 -8.56 2.06 20.92
CA PRO A 69 -8.51 2.12 22.38
C PRO A 69 -8.48 0.72 23.02
N ASP A 70 -8.94 -0.30 22.31
CA ASP A 70 -9.05 -1.68 22.81
C ASP A 70 -7.81 -2.52 22.55
N ALA A 71 -6.78 -2.00 21.86
CA ALA A 71 -5.60 -2.77 21.44
C ALA A 71 -4.91 -3.52 22.62
N LEU A 72 -4.80 -2.90 23.79
CA LEU A 72 -4.23 -3.56 24.98
C LEU A 72 -5.17 -4.62 25.59
N ALA A 73 -6.49 -4.44 25.48
CA ALA A 73 -7.45 -5.42 25.95
C ALA A 73 -7.49 -6.64 25.02
N GLU A 74 -7.48 -6.42 23.69
CA GLU A 74 -7.36 -7.46 22.68
C GLU A 74 -6.05 -8.26 22.86
N ALA A 75 -4.95 -7.58 23.18
CA ALA A 75 -3.67 -8.20 23.47
C ALA A 75 -3.71 -9.12 24.70
N ARG A 76 -4.29 -8.66 25.81
CA ARG A 76 -4.49 -9.50 27.01
C ARG A 76 -5.35 -10.71 26.73
N ALA A 77 -6.41 -10.57 25.92
CA ALA A 77 -7.24 -11.70 25.52
C ALA A 77 -6.46 -12.72 24.66
N SER A 78 -5.52 -12.28 23.80
CA SER A 78 -4.58 -13.18 23.10
C SER A 78 -3.67 -13.92 24.08
N ASP A 79 -3.11 -13.22 25.07
CA ASP A 79 -2.24 -13.83 26.07
C ASP A 79 -2.99 -14.87 26.93
N GLU A 80 -4.24 -14.59 27.31
CA GLU A 80 -5.10 -15.54 28.01
C GLU A 80 -5.39 -16.80 27.18
N ARG A 81 -5.76 -16.64 25.90
CA ARG A 81 -5.92 -17.77 24.96
C ARG A 81 -4.65 -18.59 24.86
N ARG A 82 -3.49 -17.93 24.78
CA ARG A 82 -2.19 -18.60 24.68
C ARG A 82 -1.86 -19.41 25.94
N ALA A 83 -2.11 -18.84 27.13
CA ALA A 83 -1.92 -19.54 28.40
C ALA A 83 -2.82 -20.78 28.53
N GLN A 84 -3.99 -20.77 27.90
CA GLN A 84 -4.94 -21.88 27.85
C GLN A 84 -4.65 -22.90 26.72
N GLY A 85 -3.65 -22.65 25.87
CA GLY A 85 -3.36 -23.49 24.71
C GLY A 85 -4.41 -23.40 23.59
N SER A 86 -5.17 -22.31 23.53
CA SER A 86 -6.31 -22.11 22.61
C SER A 86 -6.09 -20.95 21.63
N THR A 87 -4.87 -20.81 21.09
CA THR A 87 -4.54 -19.77 20.10
C THR A 87 -5.36 -19.93 18.82
N LEU A 88 -5.78 -18.82 18.21
CA LEU A 88 -6.67 -18.77 17.05
C LEU A 88 -5.98 -19.06 15.71
N GLY A 89 -4.65 -18.91 15.64
CA GLY A 89 -3.90 -19.13 14.41
C GLY A 89 -2.50 -18.51 14.42
N PRO A 90 -1.82 -18.48 13.26
CA PRO A 90 -0.43 -18.00 13.14
C PRO A 90 -0.26 -16.50 13.39
N LEU A 91 -1.36 -15.73 13.34
CA LEU A 91 -1.37 -14.28 13.62
C LEU A 91 -2.00 -13.94 14.99
N ASP A 92 -2.36 -14.93 15.81
CA ASP A 92 -2.94 -14.64 17.12
C ASP A 92 -1.92 -13.87 17.97
N GLY A 93 -2.29 -12.66 18.38
CA GLY A 93 -1.44 -11.79 19.17
C GLY A 93 -0.47 -10.90 18.39
N ILE A 94 -0.52 -10.90 17.06
CA ILE A 94 0.38 -10.10 16.21
C ILE A 94 -0.23 -8.72 15.91
N PRO A 95 0.47 -7.61 16.25
CA PRO A 95 -0.05 -6.25 16.03
C PRO A 95 0.06 -5.78 14.57
N TYR A 96 -0.94 -5.06 14.06
CA TYR A 96 -0.95 -4.49 12.72
C TYR A 96 -1.61 -3.10 12.66
N THR A 97 -1.46 -2.40 11.53
CA THR A 97 -2.17 -1.15 11.22
C THR A 97 -3.02 -1.29 9.95
N ALA A 98 -4.03 -0.43 9.77
CA ALA A 98 -4.82 -0.39 8.54
C ALA A 98 -5.01 1.04 8.05
N LYS A 99 -5.16 1.27 6.75
CA LYS A 99 -5.46 2.59 6.19
C LYS A 99 -6.82 3.11 6.70
N ASN A 100 -6.99 4.43 6.83
CA ASN A 100 -8.26 5.02 7.28
C ASN A 100 -9.44 4.85 6.28
N SER A 101 -9.22 4.18 5.15
CA SER A 101 -10.27 3.69 4.24
C SER A 101 -10.95 2.41 4.72
N TYR A 102 -10.36 1.66 5.66
CA TYR A 102 -10.92 0.41 6.16
C TYR A 102 -11.96 0.66 7.26
N GLN A 103 -13.15 0.09 7.11
CA GLN A 103 -14.11 -0.01 8.20
C GLN A 103 -13.53 -0.88 9.32
N VAL A 104 -13.45 -0.30 10.52
CA VAL A 104 -13.15 -1.03 11.76
C VAL A 104 -14.22 -0.65 12.76
N ARG A 105 -15.03 -1.62 13.16
CA ARG A 105 -16.23 -1.39 13.96
C ARG A 105 -15.91 -0.54 15.20
N GLY A 106 -16.63 0.58 15.34
CA GLY A 106 -16.51 1.51 16.46
C GLY A 106 -15.45 2.61 16.28
N LEU A 107 -14.59 2.54 15.26
CA LEU A 107 -13.65 3.60 14.92
C LEU A 107 -14.20 4.51 13.82
N THR A 108 -13.68 5.73 13.75
CA THR A 108 -14.00 6.67 12.66
C THR A 108 -13.37 6.25 11.34
N VAL A 109 -14.16 6.23 10.27
CA VAL A 109 -13.76 5.80 8.92
C VAL A 109 -13.85 6.97 7.95
N ALA A 110 -13.01 7.98 8.16
CA ALA A 110 -13.12 9.26 7.47
C ALA A 110 -12.51 9.29 6.05
N ALA A 111 -11.76 8.26 5.66
CA ALA A 111 -10.92 8.27 4.46
C ALA A 111 -10.06 9.54 4.33
N GLY A 112 -9.57 10.07 5.45
CA GLY A 112 -8.79 11.32 5.46
C GLY A 112 -9.56 12.61 5.10
N SER A 113 -10.86 12.53 4.81
CA SER A 113 -11.68 13.67 4.41
C SER A 113 -12.32 14.40 5.60
N PRO A 114 -12.33 15.75 5.60
CA PRO A 114 -13.06 16.53 6.60
C PRO A 114 -14.57 16.24 6.62
N ALA A 115 -15.19 15.94 5.47
CA ALA A 115 -16.62 15.65 5.36
C ALA A 115 -17.05 14.39 6.13
N PHE A 116 -16.13 13.43 6.32
CA PHE A 116 -16.42 12.14 6.96
C PHE A 116 -15.70 11.96 8.30
N LYS A 117 -15.13 13.03 8.88
CA LYS A 117 -14.32 12.96 10.12
C LYS A 117 -15.06 12.32 11.31
N ASP A 118 -16.38 12.47 11.35
CA ASP A 118 -17.25 11.96 12.42
C ASP A 118 -18.00 10.67 12.01
N LEU A 119 -17.80 10.15 10.79
CA LEU A 119 -18.43 8.91 10.33
C LEU A 119 -17.83 7.72 11.07
N VAL A 120 -18.68 6.92 11.72
CA VAL A 120 -18.27 5.74 12.49
C VAL A 120 -18.57 4.47 11.72
N ALA A 121 -17.60 3.57 11.64
CA ALA A 121 -17.81 2.25 11.06
C ALA A 121 -18.69 1.38 11.97
N GLN A 122 -19.79 0.87 11.43
CA GLN A 122 -20.73 0.02 12.18
C GLN A 122 -20.36 -1.47 12.15
N LYS A 123 -19.46 -1.84 11.22
CA LYS A 123 -18.97 -3.19 10.97
C LYS A 123 -17.49 -3.15 10.61
N ASP A 124 -16.86 -4.31 10.57
CA ASP A 124 -15.49 -4.46 10.08
C ASP A 124 -15.51 -4.66 8.55
N ALA A 125 -14.46 -4.21 7.86
CA ALA A 125 -14.17 -4.61 6.49
C ALA A 125 -13.79 -6.10 6.45
N PHE A 126 -13.98 -6.78 5.32
CA PHE A 126 -13.70 -8.22 5.19
C PHE A 126 -12.29 -8.58 5.69
N THR A 127 -11.28 -7.82 5.27
CA THR A 127 -9.88 -8.06 5.68
C THR A 127 -9.70 -7.92 7.20
N ILE A 128 -10.40 -6.97 7.83
CA ILE A 128 -10.37 -6.76 9.29
C ILE A 128 -11.09 -7.90 10.01
N GLU A 129 -12.24 -8.37 9.51
CA GLU A 129 -12.96 -9.54 10.04
C GLU A 129 -12.05 -10.78 10.05
N ARG A 130 -11.35 -11.04 8.94
CA ARG A 130 -10.41 -12.16 8.79
C ARG A 130 -9.28 -12.09 9.81
N LEU A 131 -8.66 -10.92 9.95
CA LEU A 131 -7.55 -10.71 10.89
C LEU A 131 -8.00 -10.81 12.35
N ARG A 132 -9.15 -10.22 12.70
CA ARG A 132 -9.74 -10.31 14.04
C ARG A 132 -10.08 -11.75 14.40
N ALA A 133 -10.66 -12.51 13.47
CA ALA A 133 -10.94 -13.94 13.66
C ALA A 133 -9.66 -14.77 13.84
N GLY A 134 -8.55 -14.37 13.22
CA GLY A 134 -7.22 -14.95 13.43
C GLY A 134 -6.49 -14.49 14.70
N GLY A 135 -7.08 -13.59 15.49
CA GLY A 135 -6.52 -13.06 16.73
C GLY A 135 -5.47 -11.95 16.55
N ALA A 136 -5.30 -11.40 15.34
CA ALA A 136 -4.41 -10.26 15.11
C ALA A 136 -4.97 -8.99 15.77
N ILE A 137 -4.09 -8.10 16.23
CA ILE A 137 -4.45 -6.94 17.05
C ILE A 137 -4.27 -5.66 16.25
N LEU A 138 -5.34 -4.90 16.04
CA LEU A 138 -5.23 -3.61 15.37
C LEU A 138 -4.68 -2.55 16.34
N ILE A 139 -3.59 -1.88 15.98
CA ILE A 139 -3.05 -0.74 16.73
C ILE A 139 -3.84 0.53 16.45
N GLY A 140 -4.20 0.77 15.19
CA GLY A 140 -4.94 1.95 14.76
C GLY A 140 -4.96 2.11 13.24
N LEU A 141 -5.61 3.19 12.79
CA LEU A 141 -5.72 3.57 11.39
C LEU A 141 -4.66 4.59 10.97
N THR A 142 -4.11 4.41 9.76
CA THR A 142 -3.02 5.22 9.22
C THR A 142 -3.51 6.35 8.32
N ASN A 143 -2.68 7.40 8.23
CA ASN A 143 -2.94 8.61 7.47
C ASN A 143 -3.09 8.39 5.95
N MET A 144 -3.86 9.27 5.32
CA MET A 144 -4.15 9.31 3.88
C MET A 144 -4.73 10.70 3.50
N PRO A 145 -4.59 11.15 2.23
CA PRO A 145 -5.33 12.30 1.71
C PRO A 145 -6.83 11.98 1.64
N PRO A 146 -7.68 13.02 1.52
CA PRO A 146 -9.12 12.85 1.39
C PRO A 146 -9.51 11.89 0.27
N MET A 147 -10.34 10.91 0.64
CA MET A 147 -10.96 9.92 -0.26
C MET A 147 -9.97 9.07 -1.05
N ALA A 148 -8.70 9.02 -0.61
CA ALA A 148 -7.60 8.43 -1.37
C ALA A 148 -7.34 9.06 -2.75
N ASN A 149 -8.01 10.18 -3.08
CA ASN A 149 -7.96 10.82 -4.40
C ASN A 149 -6.69 11.68 -4.57
N GLY A 150 -5.53 11.08 -4.36
CA GLY A 150 -4.26 11.78 -4.40
C GLY A 150 -3.11 10.96 -3.83
N GLY A 151 -2.09 11.65 -3.33
CA GLY A 151 -0.95 11.02 -2.67
C GLY A 151 -0.50 11.71 -1.40
N MET A 152 0.03 12.93 -1.55
CA MET A 152 0.71 13.66 -0.47
C MET A 152 0.03 14.99 -0.11
N GLN A 153 -1.14 15.26 -0.70
CA GLN A 153 -2.05 16.30 -0.22
C GLN A 153 -2.45 16.05 1.23
N ARG A 154 -2.76 17.12 1.96
CA ARG A 154 -3.14 17.02 3.37
C ARG A 154 -4.65 16.88 3.51
N GLY A 155 -5.08 15.87 4.26
CA GLY A 155 -6.47 15.69 4.67
C GLY A 155 -6.76 16.25 6.06
N VAL A 156 -7.86 15.78 6.67
CA VAL A 156 -8.26 16.15 8.03
C VAL A 156 -7.20 15.83 9.09
N TYR A 157 -6.31 14.87 8.79
CA TYR A 157 -5.20 14.46 9.66
C TYR A 157 -3.81 14.94 9.16
N GLY A 158 -3.76 15.89 8.23
CA GLY A 158 -2.49 16.29 7.59
C GLY A 158 -1.99 15.24 6.60
N ARG A 159 -0.69 14.92 6.64
CA ARG A 159 -0.05 13.84 5.86
C ARG A 159 1.05 13.16 6.69
N ALA A 160 1.46 11.95 6.31
CA ALA A 160 2.61 11.29 6.91
C ALA A 160 3.94 11.76 6.29
N GLU A 161 5.03 11.72 7.06
CA GLU A 161 6.38 12.10 6.62
C GLU A 161 7.30 10.88 6.52
N SER A 162 8.38 10.99 5.73
CA SER A 162 9.28 9.85 5.43
C SER A 162 10.17 9.47 6.61
N PRO A 163 10.22 8.19 7.03
CA PRO A 163 11.14 7.75 8.07
C PRO A 163 12.59 7.58 7.56
N TYR A 164 12.82 7.72 6.25
CA TYR A 164 14.14 7.58 5.63
C TYR A 164 14.87 8.91 5.49
N ASN A 165 14.24 9.91 4.86
CA ASN A 165 14.81 11.23 4.64
C ASN A 165 13.71 12.30 4.72
N ALA A 166 13.92 13.33 5.55
CA ALA A 166 12.95 14.41 5.75
C ALA A 166 12.77 15.32 4.53
N ASP A 167 13.74 15.34 3.62
CA ASP A 167 13.73 16.21 2.45
C ASP A 167 12.91 15.63 1.27
N TYR A 168 12.38 14.41 1.42
CA TYR A 168 11.67 13.67 0.37
C TYR A 168 10.34 13.10 0.87
N LEU A 169 9.39 12.98 -0.04
CA LEU A 169 8.05 12.45 0.25
C LEU A 169 8.09 10.95 0.53
N THR A 170 7.24 10.51 1.46
CA THR A 170 7.08 9.08 1.79
C THR A 170 6.27 8.29 0.75
N ALA A 171 5.72 8.96 -0.27
CA ALA A 171 5.05 8.36 -1.41
C ALA A 171 5.07 9.31 -2.61
N ALA A 172 4.58 8.85 -3.77
CA ALA A 172 4.35 9.69 -4.94
C ALA A 172 3.28 10.76 -4.64
N PHE A 173 3.46 11.99 -5.14
CA PHE A 173 2.63 13.13 -4.75
C PHE A 173 1.18 13.00 -5.23
N ALA A 174 0.97 12.55 -6.48
CA ALA A 174 -0.35 12.51 -7.10
C ALA A 174 -1.09 11.17 -6.89
N SER A 175 -0.39 10.08 -6.60
CA SER A 175 -0.99 8.76 -6.29
C SER A 175 -0.12 7.97 -5.31
N GLY A 176 -0.37 8.20 -4.03
CA GLY A 176 0.44 7.71 -2.92
C GLY A 176 -0.34 7.64 -1.62
N SER A 177 -1.66 7.49 -1.70
CA SER A 177 -2.56 7.80 -0.58
C SER A 177 -2.38 6.91 0.65
N SER A 178 -1.75 5.74 0.53
CA SER A 178 -1.40 4.92 1.69
C SER A 178 -0.08 5.36 2.36
N ASN A 179 0.17 6.67 2.39
CA ASN A 179 1.42 7.27 2.90
C ASN A 179 1.67 6.91 4.38
N GLY A 180 0.62 6.90 5.21
CA GLY A 180 0.73 6.49 6.60
C GLY A 180 1.05 5.00 6.76
N SER A 181 0.47 4.13 5.94
CA SER A 181 0.79 2.68 5.96
C SER A 181 2.25 2.44 5.60
N GLY A 182 2.75 3.09 4.54
CA GLY A 182 4.15 3.01 4.14
C GLY A 182 5.11 3.40 5.27
N THR A 183 4.89 4.59 5.85
CA THR A 183 5.73 5.08 6.97
C THR A 183 5.62 4.18 8.20
N ALA A 184 4.41 3.80 8.63
CA ALA A 184 4.18 3.04 9.86
C ALA A 184 4.82 1.64 9.82
N THR A 185 4.64 0.92 8.70
CA THR A 185 5.22 -0.42 8.54
C THR A 185 6.75 -0.36 8.48
N ALA A 186 7.31 0.62 7.78
CA ALA A 186 8.76 0.77 7.69
C ALA A 186 9.41 1.23 8.99
N ALA A 187 8.72 2.09 9.76
CA ALA A 187 9.17 2.54 11.07
C ALA A 187 8.93 1.50 12.18
N SER A 188 8.48 0.28 11.85
CA SER A 188 8.14 -0.76 12.84
C SER A 188 7.17 -0.23 13.92
N PHE A 189 6.09 0.44 13.50
CA PHE A 189 4.97 0.83 14.39
C PHE A 189 3.94 -0.28 14.56
N ALA A 190 4.03 -1.32 13.75
CA ALA A 190 3.38 -2.62 13.94
C ALA A 190 4.16 -3.70 13.16
N ALA A 191 3.72 -4.96 13.25
CA ALA A 191 4.35 -6.05 12.53
C ALA A 191 4.16 -5.91 11.01
N PHE A 192 2.95 -5.56 10.57
CA PHE A 192 2.58 -5.28 9.18
C PHE A 192 1.51 -4.17 9.09
N GLY A 193 1.22 -3.72 7.87
CA GLY A 193 0.17 -2.73 7.60
C GLY A 193 -0.76 -3.17 6.47
N LEU A 194 -1.96 -2.58 6.40
CA LEU A 194 -2.89 -2.72 5.29
C LEU A 194 -3.06 -1.38 4.58
N ALA A 195 -2.78 -1.38 3.28
CA ALA A 195 -2.94 -0.28 2.34
C ALA A 195 -4.06 -0.59 1.33
N GLU A 196 -4.29 0.34 0.40
CA GLU A 196 -5.28 0.18 -0.68
C GLU A 196 -4.80 0.95 -1.92
N GLU A 197 -5.10 0.42 -3.12
CA GLU A 197 -4.64 1.00 -4.38
C GLU A 197 -5.75 1.15 -5.44
N THR A 198 -5.86 2.37 -5.97
CA THR A 198 -6.67 2.72 -7.16
C THR A 198 -5.81 2.96 -8.39
N TRP A 199 -4.72 3.74 -8.30
CA TRP A 199 -3.71 3.85 -9.38
C TRP A 199 -2.36 3.25 -8.94
N SER A 200 -1.71 3.85 -7.95
CA SER A 200 -0.43 3.40 -7.37
C SER A 200 -0.31 3.59 -5.87
N SER A 201 -1.43 3.86 -5.19
CA SER A 201 -1.50 4.17 -3.77
C SER A 201 -1.02 3.06 -2.83
N GLY A 202 -0.77 1.84 -3.31
CA GLY A 202 -0.13 0.75 -2.58
C GLY A 202 1.37 0.63 -2.90
N ARG A 203 1.72 0.60 -4.20
CA ARG A 203 3.09 0.42 -4.69
C ARG A 203 3.99 1.63 -4.44
N ALA A 204 3.47 2.85 -4.61
CA ALA A 204 4.27 4.07 -4.44
C ALA A 204 4.74 4.25 -2.98
N PRO A 205 3.87 4.15 -1.95
CA PRO A 205 4.34 4.17 -0.57
C PRO A 205 5.26 2.99 -0.23
N ALA A 206 5.00 1.80 -0.78
CA ALA A 206 5.87 0.64 -0.55
C ALA A 206 7.30 0.84 -1.10
N SER A 207 7.41 1.41 -2.31
CA SER A 207 8.68 1.75 -2.95
C SER A 207 9.50 2.70 -2.08
N ASN A 208 8.91 3.83 -1.66
CA ASN A 208 9.60 4.89 -0.93
C ASN A 208 9.93 4.52 0.53
N ASN A 209 9.44 3.37 1.01
CA ASN A 209 9.60 2.91 2.40
C ASN A 209 10.28 1.52 2.52
N ALA A 210 10.88 1.02 1.43
CA ALA A 210 11.54 -0.29 1.36
C ALA A 210 10.66 -1.45 1.84
N LEU A 211 9.41 -1.50 1.38
CA LEU A 211 8.44 -2.53 1.76
C LEU A 211 8.21 -3.54 0.64
N CYS A 212 7.70 -4.71 1.04
CA CYS A 212 7.04 -5.64 0.16
C CYS A 212 5.54 -5.30 0.10
N ALA A 213 4.96 -5.36 -1.09
CA ALA A 213 3.55 -5.10 -1.32
C ALA A 213 3.00 -5.98 -2.43
N TYR A 214 1.73 -6.37 -2.33
CA TYR A 214 1.05 -7.16 -3.34
C TYR A 214 -0.27 -6.51 -3.73
N THR A 215 -0.44 -6.20 -5.02
CA THR A 215 -1.70 -5.76 -5.60
C THR A 215 -2.32 -6.95 -6.32
N PRO A 216 -3.42 -7.52 -5.81
CA PRO A 216 -4.01 -8.74 -6.35
C PRO A 216 -4.65 -8.55 -7.73
N SER A 217 -4.84 -9.67 -8.42
CA SER A 217 -5.85 -9.79 -9.48
C SER A 217 -7.25 -9.48 -8.95
N ARG A 218 -8.17 -9.11 -9.85
CA ARG A 218 -9.55 -8.77 -9.52
C ARG A 218 -10.21 -9.90 -8.71
N GLY A 219 -10.89 -9.55 -7.61
CA GLY A 219 -11.66 -10.50 -6.80
C GLY A 219 -10.86 -11.43 -5.86
N VAL A 220 -9.52 -11.42 -5.88
CA VAL A 220 -8.73 -12.32 -5.01
C VAL A 220 -8.81 -11.91 -3.54
N ILE A 221 -8.81 -10.62 -3.24
CA ILE A 221 -9.05 -10.11 -1.88
C ILE A 221 -10.28 -9.22 -1.95
N SER A 222 -11.29 -9.49 -1.12
CA SER A 222 -12.48 -8.67 -1.14
C SER A 222 -12.19 -7.25 -0.63
N VAL A 223 -12.79 -6.27 -1.31
CA VAL A 223 -12.79 -4.86 -0.93
C VAL A 223 -14.03 -4.46 -0.12
N ARG A 224 -14.85 -5.41 0.33
CA ARG A 224 -16.03 -5.11 1.15
C ARG A 224 -15.63 -4.39 2.43
N GLY A 225 -16.23 -3.22 2.65
CA GLY A 225 -15.98 -2.37 3.80
C GLY A 225 -14.72 -1.50 3.68
N ASN A 226 -14.08 -1.48 2.52
CA ASN A 226 -13.14 -0.43 2.14
C ASN A 226 -13.88 0.73 1.49
N TRP A 227 -13.45 1.96 1.76
CA TRP A 227 -13.92 3.15 1.05
C TRP A 227 -13.54 3.06 -0.44
N PRO A 228 -14.52 3.01 -1.36
CA PRO A 228 -14.21 2.99 -2.78
C PRO A 228 -13.72 4.38 -3.26
N LEU A 229 -12.93 4.40 -4.32
CA LEU A 229 -12.59 5.60 -5.09
C LEU A 229 -13.03 5.41 -6.55
N VAL A 230 -12.40 4.47 -7.26
CA VAL A 230 -12.83 4.04 -8.60
C VAL A 230 -13.06 2.52 -8.54
N PRO A 231 -14.33 2.06 -8.43
CA PRO A 231 -14.63 0.66 -8.07
C PRO A 231 -14.07 -0.39 -9.03
N THR A 232 -13.77 -0.01 -10.27
CA THR A 232 -13.17 -0.89 -11.28
C THR A 232 -11.66 -1.09 -11.07
N MET A 233 -11.02 -0.30 -10.20
CA MET A 233 -9.58 -0.25 -9.99
C MET A 233 -9.15 -0.59 -8.55
N ASP A 234 -10.03 -0.36 -7.58
CA ASP A 234 -9.72 -0.46 -6.15
C ASP A 234 -9.37 -1.91 -5.73
N VAL A 235 -8.24 -2.06 -5.02
CA VAL A 235 -7.80 -3.34 -4.45
C VAL A 235 -7.13 -3.15 -3.08
N VAL A 236 -7.34 -4.13 -2.19
CA VAL A 236 -6.60 -4.26 -0.91
C VAL A 236 -5.13 -4.57 -1.17
N VAL A 237 -4.22 -3.95 -0.41
CA VAL A 237 -2.76 -4.12 -0.55
C VAL A 237 -2.10 -4.32 0.81
N PRO A 238 -1.66 -5.54 1.17
CA PRO A 238 -0.86 -5.73 2.37
C PRO A 238 0.55 -5.11 2.20
N HIS A 239 1.06 -4.48 3.26
CA HIS A 239 2.41 -3.90 3.35
C HIS A 239 3.21 -4.62 4.43
N THR A 240 4.35 -5.18 4.07
CA THR A 240 5.25 -5.89 5.00
C THR A 240 6.71 -5.52 4.77
N ARG A 241 7.60 -5.85 5.73
CA ARG A 241 9.04 -5.59 5.59
C ARG A 241 9.78 -6.69 4.82
N THR A 242 9.19 -7.88 4.70
CA THR A 242 9.75 -9.05 4.02
C THR A 242 8.67 -9.80 3.24
N MET A 243 9.07 -10.59 2.24
CA MET A 243 8.14 -11.48 1.54
C MET A 243 7.59 -12.57 2.45
N ASP A 244 8.38 -13.10 3.39
CA ASP A 244 7.91 -14.09 4.36
C ASP A 244 6.73 -13.56 5.19
N ASP A 245 6.81 -12.31 5.66
CA ASP A 245 5.71 -11.68 6.39
C ASP A 245 4.50 -11.45 5.48
N LEU A 246 4.72 -11.13 4.20
CA LEU A 246 3.64 -10.95 3.22
C LEU A 246 2.85 -12.25 3.03
N LEU A 247 3.55 -13.38 2.90
CA LEU A 247 2.94 -14.69 2.72
C LEU A 247 2.15 -15.13 3.96
N GLU A 248 2.63 -14.83 5.18
CA GLU A 248 1.90 -15.09 6.43
C GLU A 248 0.59 -14.31 6.51
N VAL A 249 0.59 -13.04 6.09
CA VAL A 249 -0.63 -12.21 6.05
C VAL A 249 -1.62 -12.76 5.02
N LEU A 250 -1.16 -13.07 3.80
CA LEU A 250 -1.99 -13.60 2.72
C LEU A 250 -2.64 -14.94 3.08
N ASP A 251 -1.94 -15.80 3.83
CA ASP A 251 -2.46 -17.10 4.23
C ASP A 251 -3.75 -16.98 5.06
N VAL A 252 -3.89 -15.88 5.82
CA VAL A 252 -5.07 -15.57 6.63
C VAL A 252 -6.13 -14.78 5.85
N VAL A 253 -5.75 -13.71 5.14
CA VAL A 253 -6.73 -12.74 4.61
C VAL A 253 -7.39 -13.18 3.31
N VAL A 254 -6.74 -14.00 2.48
CA VAL A 254 -7.30 -14.42 1.18
C VAL A 254 -8.30 -15.54 1.38
N ALA A 255 -9.59 -15.27 1.36
CA ALA A 255 -10.62 -16.31 1.43
C ALA A 255 -11.87 -15.86 0.67
N ASP A 256 -12.76 -16.79 0.37
CA ASP A 256 -14.06 -16.44 -0.19
C ASP A 256 -14.85 -15.59 0.81
N ASP A 257 -15.41 -14.49 0.32
CA ASP A 257 -16.35 -13.65 1.06
C ASP A 257 -17.76 -13.93 0.57
N GLY A 258 -18.61 -14.48 1.44
CA GLY A 258 -19.98 -14.86 1.11
C GLY A 258 -20.90 -13.66 0.83
N GLU A 259 -20.53 -12.46 1.28
CA GLU A 259 -21.22 -11.21 0.95
C GLU A 259 -20.47 -10.50 -0.18
N THR A 260 -21.16 -10.09 -1.24
CA THR A 260 -20.54 -9.45 -2.41
C THR A 260 -20.74 -7.94 -2.43
N ARG A 261 -21.73 -7.39 -1.70
CA ARG A 261 -22.02 -5.95 -1.66
C ARG A 261 -20.78 -5.14 -1.28
N GLY A 262 -20.55 -4.04 -2.01
CA GLY A 262 -19.37 -3.18 -1.87
C GLY A 262 -18.14 -3.67 -2.64
N ASP A 263 -18.19 -4.83 -3.30
CA ASP A 263 -17.11 -5.37 -4.12
C ASP A 263 -17.53 -5.43 -5.60
N PHE A 264 -17.23 -4.36 -6.33
CA PHE A 264 -17.75 -4.14 -7.69
C PHE A 264 -17.52 -5.33 -8.63
N TRP A 265 -16.31 -5.87 -8.68
CA TRP A 265 -15.97 -6.96 -9.59
C TRP A 265 -16.69 -8.27 -9.25
N ARG A 266 -17.07 -8.46 -7.98
CA ARG A 266 -17.83 -9.64 -7.54
C ARG A 266 -19.35 -9.47 -7.64
N VAL A 267 -19.87 -8.24 -7.73
CA VAL A 267 -21.32 -7.98 -7.91
C VAL A 267 -21.73 -7.84 -9.37
N GLN A 268 -20.84 -7.39 -10.25
CA GLN A 268 -21.18 -7.15 -11.64
C GLN A 268 -21.50 -8.49 -12.37
N PRO A 269 -22.49 -8.52 -13.29
CA PRO A 269 -22.96 -9.77 -13.90
C PRO A 269 -22.36 -10.07 -15.29
N TRP A 270 -21.41 -9.28 -15.80
CA TRP A 270 -21.03 -9.29 -17.22
C TRP A 270 -19.70 -9.97 -17.53
N VAL A 271 -18.79 -10.00 -16.56
CA VAL A 271 -17.47 -10.63 -16.63
C VAL A 271 -17.40 -11.69 -15.53
N GLU A 272 -16.95 -12.89 -15.87
CA GLU A 272 -16.76 -13.95 -14.87
C GLU A 272 -15.46 -13.69 -14.09
N ILE A 273 -15.55 -13.72 -12.76
CA ILE A 273 -14.42 -13.55 -11.85
C ILE A 273 -14.28 -14.85 -11.04
N PRO A 274 -13.10 -15.50 -11.05
CA PRO A 274 -12.89 -16.71 -10.27
C PRO A 274 -12.96 -16.39 -8.77
N LYS A 275 -13.31 -17.41 -7.98
CA LYS A 275 -13.32 -17.27 -6.52
C LYS A 275 -11.91 -17.13 -5.98
N ALA A 276 -11.78 -16.45 -4.84
CA ALA A 276 -10.50 -16.34 -4.15
C ALA A 276 -9.91 -17.72 -3.83
N SER A 277 -10.75 -18.69 -3.43
CA SER A 277 -10.34 -20.08 -3.16
C SER A 277 -9.81 -20.84 -4.39
N GLU A 278 -10.18 -20.42 -5.59
CA GLU A 278 -9.75 -21.05 -6.85
C GLU A 278 -8.40 -20.49 -7.34
N VAL A 279 -8.07 -19.25 -6.95
CA VAL A 279 -6.83 -18.58 -7.33
C VAL A 279 -5.71 -18.82 -6.31
N ARG A 280 -6.01 -18.79 -5.01
CA ARG A 280 -5.00 -18.94 -3.96
C ARG A 280 -4.39 -20.34 -3.94
N PRO A 281 -3.10 -20.49 -3.57
CA PRO A 281 -2.54 -21.80 -3.28
C PRO A 281 -3.14 -22.37 -1.99
N ALA A 282 -2.92 -23.66 -1.76
CA ALA A 282 -3.30 -24.32 -0.50
C ALA A 282 -2.69 -23.63 0.73
N SER A 283 -1.43 -23.20 0.62
CA SER A 283 -0.77 -22.32 1.58
C SER A 283 0.11 -21.32 0.86
N TYR A 284 0.06 -20.04 1.23
CA TYR A 284 0.99 -19.04 0.73
C TYR A 284 2.41 -19.26 1.25
N LEU A 285 2.57 -19.91 2.40
CA LEU A 285 3.87 -20.18 3.01
C LEU A 285 4.74 -21.11 2.15
N ASP A 286 4.12 -21.95 1.31
CA ASP A 286 4.82 -22.84 0.37
C ASP A 286 5.54 -22.09 -0.76
N LEU A 287 5.28 -20.78 -0.90
CA LEU A 287 5.94 -19.91 -1.88
C LEU A 287 7.24 -19.30 -1.37
N ALA A 288 7.54 -19.45 -0.07
CA ALA A 288 8.73 -18.87 0.55
C ALA A 288 10.03 -19.39 -0.09
N VAL A 289 11.02 -18.51 -0.20
CA VAL A 289 12.34 -18.84 -0.75
C VAL A 289 13.40 -18.43 0.26
N ALA A 290 13.99 -19.42 0.92
CA ALA A 290 14.80 -19.18 2.11
C ALA A 290 16.19 -18.55 1.84
N ASP A 291 16.79 -18.84 0.69
CA ASP A 291 18.18 -18.50 0.40
C ASP A 291 18.48 -18.37 -1.09
N LYS A 292 19.71 -17.99 -1.41
CA LYS A 292 20.20 -17.81 -2.79
C LYS A 292 20.11 -19.09 -3.63
N THR A 293 20.28 -20.27 -3.03
CA THR A 293 20.16 -21.55 -3.75
C THR A 293 18.70 -21.84 -4.11
N GLY A 294 17.77 -21.51 -3.22
CA GLY A 294 16.34 -21.45 -3.51
C GLY A 294 16.02 -20.45 -4.62
N ALA A 295 16.60 -19.25 -4.56
CA ALA A 295 16.44 -18.23 -5.58
C ALA A 295 16.87 -18.73 -6.96
N THR A 296 18.07 -19.31 -7.07
CA THR A 296 18.55 -19.92 -8.33
C THR A 296 17.59 -20.99 -8.85
N ARG A 297 17.04 -21.87 -7.99
CA ARG A 297 16.07 -22.89 -8.43
C ARG A 297 14.80 -22.29 -9.02
N VAL A 298 14.34 -21.15 -8.50
CA VAL A 298 13.12 -20.49 -8.98
C VAL A 298 13.38 -19.67 -10.23
N LEU A 299 14.48 -18.90 -10.24
CA LEU A 299 14.80 -17.92 -11.28
C LEU A 299 15.51 -18.53 -12.49
N ALA A 300 16.18 -19.68 -12.35
CA ALA A 300 16.85 -20.33 -13.47
C ALA A 300 15.90 -20.60 -14.63
N GLY A 301 16.30 -20.14 -15.82
CA GLY A 301 15.55 -20.28 -17.06
C GLY A 301 14.30 -19.40 -17.15
N LYS A 302 14.04 -18.51 -16.18
CA LYS A 302 12.94 -17.54 -16.27
C LYS A 302 13.32 -16.41 -17.20
N ARG A 303 12.42 -16.02 -18.09
CA ARG A 303 12.60 -14.89 -19.01
C ARG A 303 11.79 -13.69 -18.52
N LEU A 304 12.50 -12.62 -18.16
CA LEU A 304 11.94 -11.44 -17.50
C LEU A 304 12.07 -10.23 -18.42
N GLY A 305 10.96 -9.61 -18.78
CA GLY A 305 10.94 -8.43 -19.64
C GLY A 305 11.09 -7.14 -18.83
N VAL A 306 12.04 -6.27 -19.19
CA VAL A 306 12.14 -4.91 -18.65
C VAL A 306 11.72 -3.88 -19.71
N PRO A 307 10.65 -3.10 -19.48
CA PRO A 307 10.26 -2.01 -20.37
C PRO A 307 11.37 -0.95 -20.51
N ARG A 308 11.79 -0.68 -21.75
CA ARG A 308 12.82 0.34 -22.05
C ARG A 308 12.47 1.72 -21.49
N MET A 309 11.18 2.06 -21.45
CA MET A 309 10.64 3.33 -20.95
C MET A 309 10.97 3.62 -19.48
N TYR A 310 11.26 2.61 -18.66
CA TYR A 310 11.53 2.77 -17.22
C TYR A 310 13.01 2.70 -16.85
N ILE A 311 13.91 2.63 -17.84
CA ILE A 311 15.35 2.48 -17.62
C ILE A 311 16.18 3.43 -18.52
N ASN A 312 15.57 4.54 -18.95
CA ASN A 312 16.16 5.55 -19.84
C ASN A 312 16.61 5.01 -21.22
N ALA A 313 16.00 3.92 -21.68
CA ALA A 313 16.36 3.24 -22.93
C ALA A 313 15.34 3.40 -24.06
N ASP A 314 14.33 4.27 -23.87
CA ASP A 314 13.27 4.52 -24.86
C ASP A 314 13.34 5.98 -25.36
N PRO A 315 13.97 6.23 -26.51
CA PRO A 315 13.99 7.56 -27.12
C PRO A 315 12.67 7.90 -27.83
N ASP A 316 11.80 6.91 -28.10
CA ASP A 316 10.58 7.08 -28.86
C ASP A 316 9.38 7.49 -27.99
N ALA A 317 9.46 7.30 -26.68
CA ALA A 317 8.44 7.74 -25.74
C ALA A 317 8.27 9.27 -25.73
N GLY A 318 7.04 9.74 -25.84
CA GLY A 318 6.69 11.16 -25.85
C GLY A 318 7.01 11.91 -27.15
N THR A 319 7.22 11.20 -28.26
CA THR A 319 7.63 11.82 -29.53
C THR A 319 6.48 12.34 -30.39
N VAL A 320 5.23 12.04 -30.03
CA VAL A 320 4.05 12.62 -30.68
C VAL A 320 3.78 14.05 -30.18
N GLU A 321 3.05 14.85 -30.96
CA GLU A 321 2.77 16.26 -30.64
C GLU A 321 1.96 16.42 -29.32
N LYS A 322 1.02 15.51 -29.07
CA LYS A 322 0.15 15.50 -27.89
C LYS A 322 0.13 14.11 -27.25
N PRO A 323 1.19 13.72 -26.53
CA PRO A 323 1.24 12.42 -25.88
C PRO A 323 0.34 12.41 -24.65
N GLY A 324 -0.15 11.24 -24.28
CA GLY A 324 -0.85 11.03 -23.03
C GLY A 324 -2.37 11.20 -23.11
N ILE A 325 -2.98 10.99 -21.96
CA ILE A 325 -4.43 11.12 -21.70
C ILE A 325 -4.74 12.16 -20.62
N GLY A 326 -3.73 12.91 -20.16
CA GLY A 326 -3.81 13.86 -19.06
C GLY A 326 -2.53 13.90 -18.23
N GLY A 327 -2.28 15.02 -17.55
CA GLY A 327 -1.11 15.26 -16.72
C GLY A 327 0.21 15.00 -17.48
N PRO A 328 1.18 14.29 -16.87
CA PRO A 328 2.43 13.95 -17.51
C PRO A 328 2.40 12.60 -18.27
N THR A 329 1.24 11.93 -18.40
CA THR A 329 1.15 10.63 -19.11
C THR A 329 1.66 10.72 -20.54
N GLY A 330 2.16 9.61 -21.08
CA GLY A 330 2.74 9.51 -22.43
C GLY A 330 4.06 10.26 -22.65
N LYS A 331 4.48 11.14 -21.73
CA LYS A 331 5.77 11.83 -21.82
C LYS A 331 6.92 10.88 -21.46
N ARG A 332 8.10 11.16 -22.01
CA ARG A 332 9.33 10.43 -21.68
C ARG A 332 9.63 10.50 -20.19
N ILE A 333 9.99 9.37 -19.61
CA ILE A 333 10.38 9.24 -18.21
C ILE A 333 11.89 9.40 -18.09
N GLU A 334 12.32 10.26 -17.17
CA GLU A 334 13.73 10.44 -16.80
C GLU A 334 13.99 9.78 -15.45
N THR A 335 14.52 8.56 -15.48
CA THR A 335 14.84 7.80 -14.27
C THR A 335 16.15 8.29 -13.67
N ARG A 336 16.15 8.58 -12.37
CA ARG A 336 17.30 9.05 -11.61
C ARG A 336 18.51 8.14 -11.77
N ALA A 337 19.70 8.70 -11.93
CA ALA A 337 20.93 7.93 -12.15
C ALA A 337 21.23 6.91 -11.05
N SER A 338 20.99 7.25 -9.78
CA SER A 338 21.18 6.32 -8.66
C SER A 338 20.16 5.18 -8.66
N ILE A 339 18.94 5.40 -9.16
CA ILE A 339 17.92 4.34 -9.35
C ILE A 339 18.31 3.43 -10.52
N ILE A 340 18.85 3.98 -11.62
CA ILE A 340 19.42 3.19 -12.70
C ILE A 340 20.57 2.29 -12.20
N ASN A 341 21.39 2.77 -11.25
CA ASN A 341 22.45 1.96 -10.66
C ASN A 341 21.89 0.80 -9.81
N LEU A 342 20.80 1.04 -9.06
CA LEU A 342 20.08 -0.03 -8.35
C LEU A 342 19.48 -1.05 -9.33
N TRP A 343 18.84 -0.60 -10.40
CA TRP A 343 18.33 -1.46 -11.46
C TRP A 343 19.43 -2.34 -12.07
N LYS A 344 20.59 -1.75 -12.41
CA LYS A 344 21.74 -2.51 -12.93
C LYS A 344 22.22 -3.56 -11.94
N ALA A 345 22.14 -3.31 -10.64
CA ALA A 345 22.47 -4.30 -9.62
C ALA A 345 21.43 -5.43 -9.55
N ALA A 346 20.15 -5.08 -9.51
CA ALA A 346 19.05 -6.03 -9.54
C ALA A 346 19.11 -6.96 -10.78
N ARG A 347 19.37 -6.40 -11.97
CA ARG A 347 19.56 -7.16 -13.21
C ARG A 347 20.71 -8.17 -13.08
N ARG A 348 21.88 -7.75 -12.59
CA ARG A 348 23.02 -8.66 -12.38
C ARG A 348 22.68 -9.80 -11.43
N ASP A 349 21.94 -9.53 -10.35
CA ASP A 349 21.57 -10.55 -9.37
C ASP A 349 20.56 -11.55 -9.95
N LEU A 350 19.62 -11.09 -10.77
CA LEU A 350 18.68 -11.94 -11.52
C LEU A 350 19.41 -12.84 -12.53
N GLU A 351 20.30 -12.26 -13.33
CA GLU A 351 21.11 -12.98 -14.33
C GLU A 351 22.05 -13.99 -13.65
N ALA A 352 22.67 -13.63 -12.51
CA ALA A 352 23.48 -14.55 -11.72
C ALA A 352 22.67 -15.70 -11.10
N ALA A 353 21.38 -15.49 -10.85
CA ALA A 353 20.44 -16.55 -10.45
C ALA A 353 19.92 -17.39 -11.63
N GLY A 354 20.36 -17.10 -12.86
CA GLY A 354 20.05 -17.86 -14.06
C GLY A 354 18.80 -17.39 -14.83
N ALA A 355 18.26 -16.21 -14.51
CA ALA A 355 17.19 -15.60 -15.30
C ALA A 355 17.76 -14.92 -16.56
N ASP A 356 16.96 -14.88 -17.62
CA ASP A 356 17.21 -14.13 -18.85
C ASP A 356 16.43 -12.80 -18.81
N VAL A 357 17.15 -11.69 -18.64
CA VAL A 357 16.53 -10.36 -18.55
C VAL A 357 16.65 -9.63 -19.88
N VAL A 358 15.51 -9.34 -20.51
CA VAL A 358 15.44 -8.75 -21.85
C VAL A 358 14.72 -7.41 -21.86
N GLU A 359 15.31 -6.45 -22.58
CA GLU A 359 14.70 -5.14 -22.80
C GLU A 359 13.59 -5.26 -23.84
N VAL A 360 12.42 -4.70 -23.53
CA VAL A 360 11.20 -4.84 -24.33
C VAL A 360 10.45 -3.51 -24.45
N ASP A 361 9.56 -3.41 -25.44
CA ASP A 361 8.47 -2.42 -25.42
C ASP A 361 7.47 -2.76 -24.33
N PHE A 362 6.49 -1.88 -24.09
CA PHE A 362 5.40 -2.19 -23.17
C PHE A 362 4.05 -1.71 -23.72
N PRO A 363 3.48 -2.46 -24.68
CA PRO A 363 2.32 -2.00 -25.45
C PRO A 363 1.10 -1.69 -24.57
N VAL A 364 0.94 -2.39 -23.44
CA VAL A 364 -0.16 -2.13 -22.49
C VAL A 364 -0.13 -0.71 -21.92
N VAL A 365 1.04 -0.07 -21.85
CA VAL A 365 1.17 1.35 -21.46
C VAL A 365 1.14 2.26 -22.68
N SER A 366 1.95 1.96 -23.69
CA SER A 366 2.04 2.80 -24.89
C SER A 366 0.70 2.95 -25.62
N ASN A 367 -0.11 1.89 -25.73
CA ASN A 367 -1.43 1.91 -26.37
C ASN A 367 -2.55 2.42 -25.46
N TYR A 368 -2.27 2.58 -24.17
CA TYR A 368 -3.19 3.20 -23.22
C TYR A 368 -3.02 4.72 -23.24
N GLU A 369 -1.77 5.19 -23.34
CA GLU A 369 -1.39 6.60 -23.25
C GLU A 369 -1.12 7.28 -24.59
N GLY A 370 -0.92 6.55 -25.69
CA GLY A 370 -0.58 7.13 -26.99
C GLY A 370 0.76 7.88 -26.95
N ASP A 371 1.82 7.22 -26.47
CA ASP A 371 3.12 7.85 -26.21
C ASP A 371 4.00 8.07 -27.46
N ARG A 372 3.69 7.40 -28.58
CA ARG A 372 4.54 7.37 -29.79
C ARG A 372 3.70 7.26 -31.07
N PRO A 373 4.26 7.58 -32.26
CA PRO A 373 3.53 7.51 -33.52
C PRO A 373 2.89 6.14 -33.76
N GLY A 374 1.59 6.13 -34.05
CA GLY A 374 0.82 4.92 -34.31
C GLY A 374 0.26 4.21 -33.06
N ALA A 375 0.69 4.59 -31.85
CA ALA A 375 0.07 4.09 -30.62
C ALA A 375 -1.27 4.80 -30.38
N PRO A 376 -2.38 4.07 -30.16
CA PRO A 376 -3.64 4.68 -29.77
C PRO A 376 -3.61 5.10 -28.29
N THR A 377 -4.70 5.67 -27.81
CA THR A 377 -5.00 5.82 -26.38
C THR A 377 -6.17 4.91 -26.01
N ILE A 378 -6.41 4.69 -24.72
CA ILE A 378 -7.59 3.93 -24.27
C ILE A 378 -8.90 4.48 -24.87
N ALA A 379 -9.00 5.80 -25.05
CA ALA A 379 -10.19 6.45 -25.60
C ALA A 379 -10.31 6.31 -27.13
N THR A 380 -9.20 6.17 -27.86
CA THR A 380 -9.20 6.14 -29.33
C THR A 380 -9.07 4.73 -29.92
N ARG A 381 -8.64 3.76 -29.12
CA ARG A 381 -8.41 2.38 -29.57
C ARG A 381 -9.68 1.63 -29.98
N GLY A 382 -10.82 1.96 -29.39
CA GLY A 382 -12.12 1.37 -29.71
C GLY A 382 -12.44 0.03 -29.02
N LEU A 383 -11.56 -0.49 -28.16
CA LEU A 383 -11.88 -1.65 -27.31
C LEU A 383 -12.80 -1.28 -26.14
N VAL A 384 -12.60 -0.08 -25.59
CA VAL A 384 -13.44 0.51 -24.55
C VAL A 384 -14.23 1.66 -25.19
N PRO A 385 -15.57 1.73 -25.01
CA PRO A 385 -16.33 2.89 -25.48
C PRO A 385 -15.84 4.17 -24.80
N SER A 386 -15.57 5.24 -25.53
CA SER A 386 -15.11 6.50 -24.91
C SER A 386 -16.09 7.04 -23.87
N ALA A 387 -17.40 6.85 -24.09
CA ALA A 387 -18.45 7.22 -23.14
C ALA A 387 -18.38 6.42 -21.82
N TYR A 388 -17.84 5.19 -21.83
CA TYR A 388 -17.67 4.40 -20.60
C TYR A 388 -16.76 5.10 -19.60
N LEU A 389 -15.65 5.69 -20.07
CA LEU A 389 -14.64 6.29 -19.18
C LEU A 389 -15.24 7.38 -18.28
N ARG A 390 -16.18 8.18 -18.81
CA ARG A 390 -16.91 9.16 -17.99
C ARG A 390 -17.91 8.53 -17.03
N ARG A 391 -18.60 7.45 -17.45
CA ARG A 391 -19.58 6.74 -16.60
C ARG A 391 -18.91 6.02 -15.45
N GLU A 392 -17.69 5.53 -15.66
CA GLU A 392 -16.87 4.90 -14.63
C GLU A 392 -16.47 5.87 -13.51
N ILE A 393 -15.96 7.05 -13.86
CA ILE A 393 -15.45 8.02 -12.88
C ILE A 393 -16.52 8.95 -12.28
N VAL A 394 -17.74 8.97 -12.83
CA VAL A 394 -18.84 9.78 -12.29
C VAL A 394 -19.97 8.89 -11.76
N ASP A 395 -20.72 8.27 -12.65
CA ASP A 395 -21.94 7.53 -12.30
C ASP A 395 -21.64 6.34 -11.36
N LEU A 396 -20.62 5.54 -11.70
CA LEU A 396 -20.24 4.35 -10.93
C LEU A 396 -19.53 4.72 -9.62
N ALA A 397 -18.68 5.74 -9.61
CA ALA A 397 -18.04 6.23 -8.39
C ALA A 397 -19.06 6.82 -7.41
N ALA A 398 -20.00 7.65 -7.88
CA ALA A 398 -21.06 8.19 -7.03
C ALA A 398 -22.00 7.09 -6.48
N TRP A 399 -22.30 6.07 -7.31
CA TRP A 399 -23.03 4.88 -6.86
C TRP A 399 -22.31 4.16 -5.72
N SER A 400 -21.02 3.89 -5.86
CA SER A 400 -20.26 3.10 -4.87
C SER A 400 -20.09 3.83 -3.55
N TRP A 401 -19.90 5.15 -3.57
CA TRP A 401 -19.81 5.98 -2.37
C TRP A 401 -21.15 6.00 -1.61
N ASN A 402 -22.25 6.12 -2.35
CA ASN A 402 -23.58 6.03 -1.73
C ASN A 402 -23.84 4.62 -1.16
N ASP A 403 -23.52 3.57 -1.92
CA ASP A 403 -23.68 2.18 -1.46
C ASP A 403 -22.83 1.89 -0.22
N PHE A 404 -21.60 2.42 -0.16
CA PHE A 404 -20.73 2.28 1.01
C PHE A 404 -21.35 2.92 2.26
N LEU A 405 -21.87 4.15 2.16
CA LEU A 405 -22.51 4.86 3.28
C LEU A 405 -23.79 4.14 3.74
N ASP A 406 -24.62 3.69 2.79
CA ASP A 406 -25.84 2.95 3.09
C ASP A 406 -25.52 1.59 3.74
N ALA A 407 -24.54 0.86 3.19
CA ALA A 407 -24.10 -0.41 3.74
C ALA A 407 -23.45 -0.27 5.11
N ASN A 408 -22.76 0.85 5.39
CA ASN A 408 -22.26 1.16 6.73
C ASN A 408 -23.41 1.38 7.70
N GLY A 409 -24.40 2.19 7.30
CA GLY A 409 -25.60 2.43 8.10
C GLY A 409 -25.36 3.22 9.39
N ASP A 410 -24.42 4.16 9.39
CA ASP A 410 -24.28 5.10 10.51
C ASP A 410 -25.55 5.98 10.59
N PRO A 411 -26.25 6.02 11.74
CA PRO A 411 -27.48 6.81 11.87
C PRO A 411 -27.27 8.31 11.69
N ASN A 412 -26.05 8.83 11.83
CA ASN A 412 -25.74 10.24 11.64
C ASN A 412 -25.45 10.60 10.18
N LEU A 413 -24.96 9.63 9.38
CA LEU A 413 -24.63 9.83 7.96
C LEU A 413 -24.61 8.50 7.21
N CYS A 414 -25.66 8.22 6.44
CA CYS A 414 -25.80 6.97 5.68
C CYS A 414 -26.11 7.19 4.19
N ARG A 415 -26.11 8.43 3.69
CA ARG A 415 -26.43 8.74 2.30
C ARG A 415 -25.49 9.79 1.75
N LEU A 416 -25.02 9.61 0.51
CA LEU A 416 -24.10 10.56 -0.11
C LEU A 416 -24.77 11.92 -0.38
N ALA A 417 -26.10 11.92 -0.62
CA ALA A 417 -26.88 13.13 -0.85
C ALA A 417 -26.86 14.12 0.35
N ASP A 418 -26.58 13.63 1.56
CA ASP A 418 -26.55 14.43 2.79
C ASP A 418 -25.16 15.03 3.08
N VAL A 419 -24.16 14.70 2.26
CA VAL A 419 -22.78 15.17 2.42
C VAL A 419 -22.62 16.57 1.82
N ASP A 420 -21.86 17.41 2.53
CA ASP A 420 -21.35 18.68 2.02
C ASP A 420 -20.16 18.41 1.08
N GLY A 421 -20.37 18.68 -0.21
CA GLY A 421 -19.38 18.42 -1.27
C GLY A 421 -18.09 19.21 -1.08
N ASP A 422 -18.21 20.48 -0.69
CA ASP A 422 -17.06 21.40 -0.53
C ASP A 422 -16.13 20.97 0.60
N ALA A 423 -16.64 20.17 1.55
CA ALA A 423 -15.87 19.63 2.66
C ALA A 423 -15.15 18.30 2.31
N ILE A 424 -15.41 17.70 1.15
CA ILE A 424 -14.86 16.39 0.78
C ILE A 424 -13.35 16.47 0.61
N PHE A 425 -12.86 17.39 -0.22
CA PHE A 425 -11.43 17.55 -0.48
C PHE A 425 -11.03 19.03 -0.62
N PRO A 426 -11.16 19.83 0.45
CA PRO A 426 -10.77 21.22 0.40
C PRO A 426 -9.24 21.36 0.20
N ALA A 427 -8.85 22.31 -0.65
CA ALA A 427 -7.45 22.64 -0.85
C ALA A 427 -6.82 23.16 0.46
N PRO A 428 -5.66 22.63 0.90
CA PRO A 428 -4.99 23.14 2.09
C PRO A 428 -4.52 24.59 1.92
N ASP A 429 -4.67 25.42 2.96
CA ASP A 429 -4.28 26.84 2.92
C ASP A 429 -2.85 27.05 2.44
N GLY A 430 -2.70 27.71 1.30
CA GLY A 430 -1.43 28.08 0.66
C GLY A 430 -0.69 26.94 -0.04
N SER A 431 -1.32 25.78 -0.24
CA SER A 431 -0.76 24.79 -1.17
C SER A 431 -0.82 25.34 -2.59
N ILE A 432 0.14 24.95 -3.42
CA ILE A 432 0.03 25.18 -4.85
C ILE A 432 -1.11 24.33 -5.44
N PRO A 433 -1.71 24.73 -6.58
CA PRO A 433 -2.74 23.93 -7.25
C PRO A 433 -2.20 22.57 -7.70
N ASP A 434 -3.02 21.54 -7.55
CA ASP A 434 -2.74 20.21 -8.10
C ASP A 434 -2.79 20.22 -9.64
N ARG A 435 -2.04 19.32 -10.29
CA ARG A 435 -1.80 19.33 -11.74
C ARG A 435 -2.39 18.10 -12.45
N TYR A 436 -3.65 17.81 -12.17
CA TYR A 436 -4.42 16.72 -12.81
C TYR A 436 -5.02 17.13 -14.18
N ASP A 437 -4.30 17.95 -14.97
CA ASP A 437 -4.80 18.46 -16.25
C ASP A 437 -5.33 17.34 -17.16
N GLY A 438 -6.52 17.50 -17.75
CA GLY A 438 -7.14 16.48 -18.63
C GLY A 438 -7.95 15.40 -17.90
N PHE A 439 -7.98 15.42 -16.56
CA PHE A 439 -8.96 14.70 -15.74
C PHE A 439 -9.99 15.72 -15.22
N GLU A 440 -11.20 15.70 -15.78
CA GLU A 440 -12.21 16.74 -15.57
C GLU A 440 -13.25 16.39 -14.48
N ASP A 441 -13.09 15.25 -13.80
CA ASP A 441 -13.93 14.85 -12.68
C ASP A 441 -13.53 15.55 -11.37
N ASP A 442 -14.53 15.91 -10.56
CA ASP A 442 -14.35 16.41 -9.21
C ASP A 442 -15.22 15.60 -8.25
N ILE A 443 -14.58 14.92 -7.30
CA ILE A 443 -15.26 14.10 -6.29
C ILE A 443 -16.19 14.92 -5.39
N SER A 444 -15.97 16.25 -5.32
CA SER A 444 -16.81 17.19 -4.58
C SER A 444 -18.21 17.34 -5.19
N ASP A 445 -18.36 17.01 -6.48
CA ASP A 445 -19.64 17.08 -7.20
C ASP A 445 -20.54 15.86 -6.95
N TYR A 446 -20.01 14.72 -6.49
CA TYR A 446 -20.79 13.49 -6.35
C TYR A 446 -22.05 13.63 -5.48
N PRO A 447 -22.04 14.32 -4.32
CA PRO A 447 -23.27 14.56 -3.56
C PRO A 447 -24.33 15.33 -4.34
N ALA A 448 -23.92 16.37 -5.08
CA ALA A 448 -24.84 17.15 -5.90
C ALA A 448 -25.37 16.33 -7.08
N TRP A 449 -24.52 15.51 -7.69
CA TRP A 449 -24.89 14.59 -8.75
C TRP A 449 -25.95 13.57 -8.27
N ILE A 450 -25.78 12.95 -7.09
CA ILE A 450 -26.79 12.03 -6.51
C ILE A 450 -28.09 12.76 -6.20
N ARG A 451 -28.05 14.00 -5.67
CA ARG A 451 -29.27 14.80 -5.42
C ARG A 451 -30.05 15.08 -6.71
N GLN A 452 -29.36 15.28 -7.83
CA GLN A 452 -29.97 15.61 -9.11
C GLN A 452 -30.48 14.37 -9.88
N ASN A 453 -29.72 13.27 -9.85
CA ASN A 453 -29.97 12.09 -10.70
C ASN A 453 -30.58 10.90 -9.94
N GLY A 454 -30.55 10.93 -8.61
CA GLY A 454 -30.80 9.76 -7.77
C GLY A 454 -29.63 8.79 -7.77
N VAL A 455 -29.75 7.72 -6.97
CA VAL A 455 -28.75 6.63 -6.96
C VAL A 455 -29.05 5.72 -8.14
N PRO A 456 -28.13 5.58 -9.13
CA PRO A 456 -28.39 4.72 -10.27
C PRO A 456 -28.39 3.25 -9.81
N SER A 457 -29.17 2.43 -10.50
CA SER A 457 -29.09 0.99 -10.39
C SER A 457 -27.90 0.50 -11.22
N LEU A 458 -27.06 -0.37 -10.67
CA LEU A 458 -25.79 -0.76 -11.27
C LEU A 458 -25.93 -1.30 -12.71
N PRO A 459 -26.90 -2.20 -13.02
CA PRO A 459 -27.10 -2.67 -14.39
C PRO A 459 -27.54 -1.60 -15.39
N ASP A 460 -28.08 -0.48 -14.89
CA ASP A 460 -28.67 0.59 -15.70
C ASP A 460 -27.66 1.70 -16.03
N ILE A 461 -26.46 1.68 -15.42
CA ILE A 461 -25.39 2.62 -15.76
C ILE A 461 -24.93 2.34 -17.21
N PRO A 462 -25.06 3.31 -18.14
CA PRO A 462 -24.76 3.09 -19.54
C PRO A 462 -23.31 2.63 -19.79
N HIS A 463 -23.14 1.77 -20.79
CA HIS A 463 -21.84 1.29 -21.28
C HIS A 463 -21.00 0.44 -20.32
N LEU A 464 -21.39 0.20 -19.07
CA LEU A 464 -20.60 -0.61 -18.13
C LEU A 464 -20.25 -1.99 -18.70
N ALA A 465 -21.25 -2.76 -19.12
CA ALA A 465 -21.03 -4.11 -19.66
C ALA A 465 -20.00 -4.14 -20.82
N ALA A 466 -20.06 -3.16 -21.71
CA ALA A 466 -19.15 -3.05 -22.86
C ALA A 466 -17.76 -2.57 -22.43
N GLY A 467 -17.68 -1.61 -21.52
CA GLY A 467 -16.41 -1.10 -21.00
C GLY A 467 -15.64 -2.16 -20.23
N LEU A 468 -16.28 -2.88 -19.31
CA LEU A 468 -15.62 -3.94 -18.55
C LEU A 468 -15.04 -5.02 -19.46
N LYS A 469 -15.82 -5.50 -20.43
CA LYS A 469 -15.32 -6.47 -21.44
C LYS A 469 -14.17 -5.87 -22.26
N GLY A 470 -14.25 -4.59 -22.59
CA GLY A 470 -13.19 -3.86 -23.28
C GLY A 470 -11.89 -3.76 -22.48
N LEU A 471 -11.97 -3.58 -21.15
CA LEU A 471 -10.81 -3.56 -20.26
C LEU A 471 -10.12 -4.93 -20.21
N GLU A 472 -10.90 -6.00 -20.06
CA GLU A 472 -10.37 -7.36 -20.06
C GLU A 472 -9.74 -7.72 -21.41
N GLU A 473 -10.38 -7.34 -22.52
CA GLU A 473 -9.82 -7.52 -23.87
C GLU A 473 -8.55 -6.71 -24.11
N THR A 474 -8.50 -5.48 -23.57
CA THR A 474 -7.29 -4.64 -23.62
C THR A 474 -6.12 -5.31 -22.91
N ARG A 475 -6.32 -5.84 -21.69
CA ARG A 475 -5.30 -6.61 -20.97
C ARG A 475 -4.88 -7.85 -21.76
N ARG A 476 -5.84 -8.61 -22.27
CA ARG A 476 -5.60 -9.87 -23.00
C ARG A 476 -4.66 -9.66 -24.17
N VAL A 477 -4.93 -8.66 -25.03
CA VAL A 477 -4.15 -8.40 -26.25
C VAL A 477 -2.78 -7.79 -25.94
N ASP A 478 -2.75 -6.79 -25.06
CA ASP A 478 -1.54 -5.98 -24.88
C ASP A 478 -0.59 -6.48 -23.80
N LEU A 479 -1.07 -7.33 -22.89
CA LEU A 479 -0.21 -7.92 -21.88
C LEU A 479 -0.10 -9.42 -22.08
N GLU A 480 -1.22 -10.15 -22.04
CA GLU A 480 -1.18 -11.61 -21.90
C GLU A 480 -0.66 -12.28 -23.17
N GLU A 481 -1.28 -11.99 -24.33
CA GLU A 481 -0.82 -12.49 -25.62
C GLU A 481 0.56 -11.95 -26.00
N TRP A 482 0.86 -10.71 -25.62
CA TRP A 482 2.18 -10.11 -25.86
C TRP A 482 3.27 -10.82 -25.06
N MET A 483 3.03 -11.12 -23.78
CA MET A 483 3.94 -11.93 -22.96
C MET A 483 4.10 -13.32 -23.54
N ASP A 484 3.01 -13.97 -24.00
CA ASP A 484 3.07 -15.29 -24.64
C ASP A 484 3.93 -15.29 -25.90
N ARG A 485 3.73 -14.32 -26.79
CA ARG A 485 4.54 -14.20 -28.02
C ARG A 485 6.04 -14.02 -27.73
N LEU A 486 6.38 -13.33 -26.64
CA LEU A 486 7.76 -13.09 -26.24
C LEU A 486 8.33 -14.16 -25.28
N GLY A 487 7.50 -15.11 -24.85
CA GLY A 487 7.86 -16.13 -23.87
C GLY A 487 8.24 -15.56 -22.51
N LEU A 488 7.61 -14.47 -22.05
CA LEU A 488 7.92 -13.83 -20.78
C LEU A 488 7.20 -14.52 -19.62
N ASP A 489 7.94 -14.83 -18.55
CA ASP A 489 7.38 -15.30 -17.28
C ASP A 489 6.81 -14.13 -16.46
N ALA A 490 7.46 -12.97 -16.52
CA ALA A 490 7.01 -11.74 -15.86
C ALA A 490 7.62 -10.50 -16.51
N VAL A 491 7.03 -9.34 -16.22
CA VAL A 491 7.57 -8.02 -16.53
C VAL A 491 8.12 -7.41 -15.24
N ILE A 492 9.34 -6.87 -15.27
CA ILE A 492 10.01 -6.29 -14.11
C ILE A 492 10.50 -4.87 -14.40
N PHE A 493 10.35 -3.96 -13.44
CA PHE A 493 10.80 -2.57 -13.60
C PHE A 493 10.95 -1.84 -12.26
N PRO A 494 11.83 -0.81 -12.16
CA PRO A 494 11.83 0.09 -11.02
C PRO A 494 10.41 0.61 -10.74
N ALA A 495 9.97 0.59 -9.49
CA ALA A 495 8.62 1.01 -9.12
C ALA A 495 8.37 2.52 -9.34
N ALA A 496 9.43 3.34 -9.28
CA ALA A 496 9.38 4.77 -9.55
C ALA A 496 10.66 5.22 -10.28
N ALA A 497 10.56 6.34 -11.00
CA ALA A 497 11.66 6.95 -11.74
C ALA A 497 12.51 7.90 -10.87
N ASP A 498 11.90 8.57 -9.90
CA ASP A 498 12.53 9.43 -8.88
C ASP A 498 11.58 9.55 -7.66
N VAL A 499 11.97 10.32 -6.65
CA VAL A 499 11.16 10.65 -5.47
C VAL A 499 10.99 12.16 -5.35
N GLY A 500 9.74 12.61 -5.24
CA GLY A 500 9.43 14.05 -5.09
C GLY A 500 9.98 14.64 -3.79
N PRO A 501 10.48 15.89 -3.80
CA PRO A 501 10.90 16.59 -2.58
C PRO A 501 9.73 16.84 -1.61
N ALA A 502 10.00 16.87 -0.31
CA ALA A 502 8.97 17.01 0.72
C ALA A 502 8.21 18.35 0.66
N ASP A 503 8.80 19.41 0.11
CA ASP A 503 8.20 20.74 -0.03
C ASP A 503 7.41 20.92 -1.34
N ALA A 504 7.13 19.85 -2.08
CA ALA A 504 6.42 19.90 -3.37
C ALA A 504 5.01 20.51 -3.31
N ASP A 505 4.37 20.58 -2.15
CA ASP A 505 3.07 21.25 -1.99
C ASP A 505 3.18 22.78 -1.88
N ARG A 506 4.39 23.34 -1.76
CA ARG A 506 4.62 24.79 -1.55
C ARG A 506 5.68 25.40 -2.47
N ASN A 507 6.49 24.57 -3.10
CA ASN A 507 7.62 25.00 -3.92
C ASN A 507 7.42 24.54 -5.36
N GLU A 508 7.21 25.49 -6.28
CA GLU A 508 6.95 25.22 -7.70
C GLU A 508 8.02 24.34 -8.36
N ARG A 509 9.30 24.52 -8.01
CA ARG A 509 10.39 23.70 -8.59
C ARG A 509 10.33 22.26 -8.09
N SER A 510 10.01 22.07 -6.81
CA SER A 510 9.82 20.74 -6.24
C SER A 510 8.57 20.08 -6.79
N ALA A 511 7.52 20.87 -7.06
CA ALA A 511 6.31 20.41 -7.72
C ALA A 511 6.57 19.95 -9.14
N ASP A 512 7.37 20.69 -9.94
CA ASP A 512 7.75 20.27 -11.29
C ASP A 512 8.39 18.87 -11.30
N LEU A 513 9.22 18.56 -10.29
CA LEU A 513 9.81 17.23 -10.11
C LEU A 513 8.77 16.20 -9.67
N ALA A 514 7.98 16.53 -8.65
CA ALA A 514 7.00 15.61 -8.06
C ALA A 514 5.85 15.27 -9.02
N TRP A 515 5.54 16.14 -9.99
CA TRP A 515 4.51 15.96 -11.02
C TRP A 515 5.06 15.42 -12.36
N GLY A 516 6.33 15.01 -12.41
CA GLY A 516 6.93 14.36 -13.59
C GLY A 516 6.44 12.93 -13.82
N ASN A 517 6.41 12.48 -15.07
CA ASN A 517 6.01 11.09 -15.40
C ASN A 517 6.97 10.09 -14.73
N GLY A 518 6.42 9.01 -14.17
CA GLY A 518 7.17 8.05 -13.35
C GLY A 518 7.52 8.51 -11.93
N VAL A 519 7.19 9.76 -11.54
CA VAL A 519 7.40 10.32 -10.19
C VAL A 519 6.07 10.64 -9.50
N TRP A 520 5.12 11.24 -10.23
CA TRP A 520 3.81 11.65 -9.72
C TRP A 520 2.92 10.48 -9.29
N VAL A 521 3.08 9.36 -10.00
CA VAL A 521 2.43 8.06 -9.87
C VAL A 521 3.55 7.03 -10.09
N ALA A 522 3.44 5.85 -9.48
CA ALA A 522 4.40 4.78 -9.75
C ALA A 522 4.42 4.42 -11.25
N ASN A 523 5.54 3.87 -11.74
CA ASN A 523 5.66 3.41 -13.12
C ASN A 523 4.48 2.50 -13.51
N GLY A 524 3.92 2.75 -14.69
CA GLY A 524 2.67 2.16 -15.18
C GLY A 524 1.44 3.08 -15.09
N ASN A 525 1.51 4.22 -14.39
CA ASN A 525 0.39 5.15 -14.24
C ASN A 525 -0.91 4.42 -13.82
N LEU A 526 -2.01 4.61 -14.57
CA LEU A 526 -3.32 4.02 -14.29
C LEU A 526 -3.41 2.54 -14.71
N VAL A 527 -2.50 2.09 -15.58
CA VAL A 527 -2.66 0.87 -16.38
C VAL A 527 -2.76 -0.40 -15.53
N PRO A 528 -1.88 -0.64 -14.52
CA PRO A 528 -1.95 -1.88 -13.76
C PRO A 528 -3.30 -2.10 -13.07
N ARG A 529 -3.93 -1.03 -12.60
CA ARG A 529 -5.18 -1.12 -11.84
C ARG A 529 -6.39 -1.10 -12.75
N HIS A 530 -6.44 -0.19 -13.72
CA HIS A 530 -7.56 -0.13 -14.68
C HIS A 530 -7.73 -1.45 -15.43
N LEU A 531 -6.62 -2.14 -15.73
CA LEU A 531 -6.64 -3.41 -16.44
C LEU A 531 -6.57 -4.64 -15.54
N GLY A 532 -6.52 -4.51 -14.21
CA GLY A 532 -6.52 -5.66 -13.29
C GLY A 532 -5.27 -6.54 -13.36
N ILE A 533 -4.10 -5.95 -13.58
CA ILE A 533 -2.80 -6.61 -13.76
C ILE A 533 -2.13 -6.84 -12.39
N PRO A 534 -2.03 -8.07 -11.87
CA PRO A 534 -1.45 -8.29 -10.56
C PRO A 534 0.03 -7.87 -10.52
N THR A 535 0.46 -7.36 -9.37
CA THR A 535 1.85 -6.97 -9.16
C THR A 535 2.34 -7.29 -7.76
N VAL A 536 3.64 -7.53 -7.64
CA VAL A 536 4.36 -7.62 -6.37
C VAL A 536 5.52 -6.63 -6.40
N THR A 537 5.61 -5.76 -5.40
CA THR A 537 6.74 -4.85 -5.21
C THR A 537 7.63 -5.39 -4.09
N VAL A 538 8.94 -5.37 -4.30
CA VAL A 538 9.96 -5.76 -3.33
C VAL A 538 11.09 -4.73 -3.31
N PRO A 539 11.84 -4.54 -2.20
CA PRO A 539 12.91 -3.55 -2.15
C PRO A 539 14.02 -3.82 -3.18
N MET A 540 14.29 -2.85 -4.06
CA MET A 540 15.41 -2.91 -5.02
C MET A 540 16.70 -2.35 -4.41
N GLY A 541 16.57 -1.44 -3.44
CA GLY A 541 17.67 -0.86 -2.68
C GLY A 541 17.38 0.57 -2.25
N THR A 542 18.42 1.29 -1.81
CA THR A 542 18.35 2.70 -1.41
C THR A 542 19.20 3.55 -2.36
N ALA A 543 18.61 4.59 -2.94
CA ALA A 543 19.28 5.52 -3.83
C ALA A 543 20.39 6.27 -3.08
N ALA A 544 21.65 6.02 -3.44
CA ALA A 544 22.81 6.41 -2.64
C ALA A 544 22.99 7.92 -2.44
N ASP A 545 22.45 8.73 -3.34
CA ASP A 545 22.58 10.19 -3.33
C ASP A 545 21.51 10.90 -2.50
N ILE A 546 20.34 10.28 -2.31
CA ILE A 546 19.21 10.88 -1.58
C ILE A 546 18.77 10.06 -0.34
N GLY A 547 19.32 8.87 -0.14
CA GLY A 547 18.99 8.01 0.99
C GLY A 547 17.55 7.48 0.99
N MET A 548 16.86 7.54 -0.15
CA MET A 548 15.48 7.05 -0.30
C MET A 548 15.43 5.64 -0.90
N PRO A 549 14.63 4.74 -0.34
CA PRO A 549 14.35 3.44 -0.95
C PRO A 549 13.63 3.54 -2.28
N VAL A 550 13.86 2.54 -3.14
CA VAL A 550 13.06 2.31 -4.36
C VAL A 550 12.78 0.82 -4.52
N GLY A 551 11.55 0.48 -4.89
CA GLY A 551 11.11 -0.89 -5.15
C GLY A 551 11.42 -1.38 -6.56
N LEU A 552 11.43 -2.71 -6.73
CA LEU A 552 11.30 -3.40 -8.00
C LEU A 552 9.87 -3.94 -8.07
N THR A 553 9.12 -3.57 -9.11
CA THR A 553 7.79 -4.12 -9.38
C THR A 553 7.93 -5.32 -10.30
N ILE A 554 7.25 -6.42 -9.97
CA ILE A 554 7.10 -7.63 -10.76
C ILE A 554 5.61 -7.74 -11.12
N ALA A 555 5.29 -7.65 -12.41
CA ALA A 555 3.94 -7.71 -12.94
C ALA A 555 3.79 -8.90 -13.89
N GLY A 556 2.56 -9.38 -14.05
CA GLY A 556 2.27 -10.48 -14.97
C GLY A 556 0.81 -10.60 -15.31
N LYS A 557 0.45 -11.72 -15.93
CA LYS A 557 -0.92 -12.01 -16.38
C LYS A 557 -1.90 -12.03 -15.21
N ALA A 558 -3.16 -11.71 -15.47
CA ALA A 558 -4.20 -11.87 -14.45
C ALA A 558 -4.25 -13.33 -13.95
N TYR A 559 -4.45 -13.47 -12.65
CA TYR A 559 -4.51 -14.74 -11.91
C TYR A 559 -3.20 -15.55 -11.88
N ALA A 560 -2.08 -14.96 -12.31
CA ALA A 560 -0.74 -15.53 -12.14
C ALA A 560 -0.09 -15.16 -10.79
N ASP A 561 -0.87 -14.67 -9.82
CA ASP A 561 -0.44 -14.06 -8.55
C ASP A 561 0.53 -14.96 -7.76
N THR A 562 0.21 -16.25 -7.64
CA THR A 562 1.05 -17.26 -6.97
C THR A 562 2.44 -17.37 -7.59
N HIS A 563 2.54 -17.26 -8.91
CA HIS A 563 3.81 -17.27 -9.63
C HIS A 563 4.61 -15.99 -9.34
N LEU A 564 3.95 -14.82 -9.38
CA LEU A 564 4.60 -13.52 -9.14
C LEU A 564 5.11 -13.39 -7.69
N LEU A 565 4.34 -13.84 -6.71
CA LEU A 565 4.75 -13.88 -5.30
C LEU A 565 5.99 -14.75 -5.11
N ARG A 566 6.06 -15.90 -5.79
CA ARG A 566 7.23 -16.78 -5.75
C ARG A 566 8.45 -16.17 -6.41
N LEU A 567 8.28 -15.46 -7.54
CA LEU A 567 9.38 -14.72 -8.18
C LEU A 567 9.89 -13.58 -7.29
N ALA A 568 9.00 -12.87 -6.60
CA ALA A 568 9.35 -11.80 -5.67
C ALA A 568 10.14 -12.33 -4.46
N ALA A 569 9.68 -13.43 -3.85
CA ALA A 569 10.41 -14.11 -2.77
C ALA A 569 11.79 -14.59 -3.25
N ALA A 570 11.89 -15.13 -4.47
CA ALA A 570 13.16 -15.52 -5.05
C ALA A 570 14.10 -14.32 -5.28
N PHE A 571 13.60 -13.20 -5.79
CA PHE A 571 14.39 -11.99 -5.95
C PHE A 571 14.88 -11.46 -4.60
N GLU A 572 14.02 -11.37 -3.58
CA GLU A 572 14.41 -10.99 -2.22
C GLU A 572 15.53 -11.90 -1.70
N ALA A 573 15.42 -13.22 -1.89
CA ALA A 573 16.41 -14.18 -1.43
C ALA A 573 17.78 -14.08 -2.13
N THR A 574 17.91 -13.36 -3.25
CA THR A 574 19.21 -13.10 -3.89
C THR A 574 20.11 -12.14 -3.06
N GLY A 575 19.54 -11.33 -2.18
CA GLY A 575 20.31 -10.40 -1.33
C GLY A 575 19.46 -9.52 -0.41
N SER A 576 20.07 -9.04 0.68
CA SER A 576 19.43 -8.12 1.62
C SER A 576 19.50 -6.67 1.11
N ARG A 577 18.36 -6.12 0.70
CA ARG A 577 18.27 -4.78 0.07
C ARG A 577 17.54 -3.75 0.93
N ARG A 578 16.70 -4.20 1.85
CA ARG A 578 16.06 -3.33 2.83
C ARG A 578 17.09 -2.89 3.87
N ILE A 579 17.12 -1.59 4.15
CA ILE A 579 17.79 -1.05 5.34
C ILE A 579 16.72 -0.47 6.27
N PRO A 580 16.85 -0.61 7.60
CA PRO A 580 15.92 0.02 8.53
C PRO A 580 16.00 1.55 8.41
N PRO A 581 14.89 2.30 8.57
CA PRO A 581 14.92 3.74 8.38
C PRO A 581 15.81 4.43 9.44
N PRO A 582 16.80 5.25 9.05
CA PRO A 582 17.77 5.83 9.98
C PRO A 582 17.13 6.78 11.00
N ARG A 583 16.00 7.42 10.68
CA ARG A 583 15.31 8.36 11.57
C ARG A 583 14.59 7.68 12.73
N THR A 584 14.36 6.36 12.68
CA THR A 584 13.61 5.59 13.69
C THR A 584 14.37 4.37 14.22
N THR A 585 15.66 4.23 13.89
CA THR A 585 16.52 3.10 14.30
C THR A 585 17.89 3.49 14.85
N SER A 586 18.27 4.78 14.86
CA SER A 586 19.58 5.20 15.36
C SER A 586 19.73 4.99 16.88
N ARG A 587 20.90 4.44 17.29
CA ARG A 587 21.30 4.05 18.66
C ARG A 587 21.36 5.17 19.72
N GLN A 588 20.80 6.36 19.47
CA GLN A 588 20.86 7.47 20.44
C GLN A 588 19.83 7.39 21.58
N GLY A 589 18.85 6.50 21.50
CA GLY A 589 17.95 6.22 22.61
C GLY A 589 18.41 5.01 23.42
N LYS A 590 19.30 5.19 24.40
CA LYS A 590 19.26 4.28 25.56
C LYS A 590 17.84 4.42 26.12
N TYR A 591 17.08 3.32 26.15
CA TYR A 591 15.79 3.22 26.81
C TYR A 591 15.89 3.83 28.21
N GLN A 592 15.46 5.06 28.38
CA GLN A 592 15.21 5.64 29.69
C GLN A 592 13.78 5.27 30.04
N THR A 593 13.65 4.31 30.94
CA THR A 593 12.40 4.05 31.66
C THR A 593 11.92 5.37 32.29
N PRO A 594 10.64 5.73 32.14
CA PRO A 594 10.12 6.92 32.79
C PRO A 594 10.20 6.73 34.30
N SER A 595 10.87 7.67 34.98
CA SER A 595 10.94 7.68 36.44
C SER A 595 9.54 7.91 37.01
N PRO A 596 9.07 7.14 38.00
CA PRO A 596 7.75 7.34 38.58
C PRO A 596 7.68 8.72 39.23
N ARG A 597 6.72 9.54 38.79
CA ARG A 597 6.43 10.86 39.37
C ARG A 597 6.23 10.68 40.87
N LYS A 598 7.10 11.31 41.68
CA LYS A 598 6.84 11.48 43.12
C LYS A 598 5.61 12.37 43.28
N SER A 599 4.56 11.82 43.86
CA SER A 599 3.43 12.59 44.38
C SER A 599 3.92 13.47 45.53
N THR A 600 4.18 14.75 45.28
CA THR A 600 4.27 15.74 46.35
C THR A 600 2.85 16.10 46.75
N GLY A 601 2.37 15.45 47.81
CA GLY A 601 1.25 15.97 48.58
C GLY A 601 1.66 17.30 49.20
N GLN A 602 0.85 18.33 49.03
CA GLN A 602 0.86 19.51 49.87
C GLN A 602 -0.47 19.57 50.61
N SER A 603 -0.36 19.33 51.92
CA SER A 603 -1.32 19.66 52.94
C SER A 603 -1.18 21.15 53.28
N THR A 604 -2.31 21.86 53.26
CA THR A 604 -2.73 22.95 54.16
C THR A 604 -1.84 24.19 54.35
N ALA A 605 -2.32 25.33 53.87
CA ALA A 605 -2.86 26.41 54.72
C ALA A 605 -3.90 27.22 53.92
#